data_AF-A0A6G7PUP1-F1
#
_entry.id   AF-A0A6G7PUP1-F1
#
_cell.length_a   1.000
_cell.length_b   1.000
_cell.length_c   1.000
_cell.angle_alpha   90.00
_cell.angle_beta   90.00
_cell.angle_gamma   90.00
#
_symmetry.space_group_name_H-M   'P 1'
#
loop_
_entity.id
_entity.type
_entity.pdbx_description
1 polymer ?
#
loop_
_entity_poly.entity_id
_entity_poly.type
_entity_poly.pdbx_seq_one_letter_code
_entity_poly.pdbx_strand_id
1 'polypeptide(L)'
;MGGLARRVAFIKKIKAEAPNVVLVDTGDSLAFWPELRPLQMGMAQRKAAALAKVYHYLGYEAVGIGRRDLGLGAKELKRLSREVPLISSNLKTRDFTPLKEKVVEVAGVRIGIFALTAPIQKTGFAMEDPLTAAEKSVSRLREQGADLVICLSNLGEEGDEDLAEDIRGIDLILGSGPGPRLYKPEEIDGVFIFRPHPKGKSVGVITLTFNQGRLEAISHQLYLLEADKYPEDAETAIWLKEQGLLPQGY
;
A
#
# COMPACT_ATOMS: atom_id res chain seq x y z
N MET A 1 -4.79 -20.08 3.02
CA MET A 1 -4.13 -18.86 3.56
C MET A 1 -4.51 -17.66 2.71
N GLY A 2 -4.75 -16.51 3.33
CA GLY A 2 -5.05 -15.24 2.68
C GLY A 2 -6.51 -15.09 2.24
N GLY A 3 -6.75 -14.23 1.25
CA GLY A 3 -8.09 -13.97 0.68
C GLY A 3 -8.71 -12.66 1.18
N LEU A 4 -9.42 -11.97 0.28
CA LEU A 4 -9.95 -10.63 0.58
C LEU A 4 -10.98 -10.64 1.70
N ALA A 5 -11.89 -11.62 1.74
CA ALA A 5 -12.87 -11.77 2.80
C ALA A 5 -12.24 -12.00 4.18
N ARG A 6 -11.18 -12.81 4.26
CA ARG A 6 -10.41 -13.02 5.49
C ARG A 6 -9.68 -11.76 5.94
N ARG A 7 -9.12 -11.00 4.99
CA ARG A 7 -8.49 -9.71 5.27
C ARG A 7 -9.50 -8.69 5.78
N VAL A 8 -10.71 -8.65 5.24
CA VAL A 8 -11.81 -7.79 5.74
C VAL A 8 -12.14 -8.13 7.18
N ALA A 9 -12.37 -9.41 7.50
CA ALA A 9 -12.67 -9.85 8.87
C ALA A 9 -11.54 -9.48 9.84
N PHE A 10 -10.29 -9.74 9.46
CA PHE A 10 -9.13 -9.40 10.28
C PHE A 10 -9.00 -7.88 10.52
N ILE A 11 -9.15 -7.06 9.47
CA ILE A 11 -9.08 -5.61 9.60
C ILE A 11 -10.22 -5.06 10.47
N LYS A 12 -11.45 -5.59 10.32
CA LYS A 12 -12.59 -5.23 11.18
C LYS A 12 -12.28 -5.55 12.65
N LYS A 13 -11.68 -6.71 12.93
CA LYS A 13 -11.23 -7.09 14.27
C LYS A 13 -10.22 -6.08 14.84
N ILE A 14 -9.15 -5.77 14.09
CA ILE A 14 -8.12 -4.82 14.53
C ILE A 14 -8.72 -3.43 14.78
N LYS A 15 -9.61 -2.95 13.91
CA LYS A 15 -10.30 -1.67 14.09
C LYS A 15 -11.25 -1.63 15.29
N ALA A 16 -11.77 -2.78 15.72
CA ALA A 16 -12.57 -2.88 16.94
C ALA A 16 -11.70 -2.91 18.21
N GLU A 17 -10.48 -3.45 18.12
CA GLU A 17 -9.54 -3.59 19.24
C GLU A 17 -8.65 -2.35 19.43
N ALA A 18 -8.44 -1.54 18.39
CA ALA A 18 -7.58 -0.37 18.41
C ALA A 18 -8.31 0.87 17.86
N PRO A 19 -8.34 2.00 18.61
CA PRO A 19 -9.10 3.19 18.21
C PRO A 19 -8.42 4.01 17.09
N ASN A 20 -7.10 3.85 16.91
CA ASN A 20 -6.27 4.72 16.08
C ASN A 20 -5.57 3.89 14.99
N VAL A 21 -6.31 3.52 13.94
CA VAL A 21 -5.81 2.63 12.88
C VAL A 21 -5.77 3.34 11.54
N VAL A 22 -4.58 3.42 10.94
CA VAL A 22 -4.36 3.88 9.58
C VAL A 22 -4.13 2.67 8.67
N LEU A 23 -4.92 2.55 7.61
CA LEU A 23 -4.78 1.47 6.63
C LEU A 23 -4.10 1.97 5.36
N VAL A 24 -3.06 1.26 4.93
CA VAL A 24 -2.29 1.56 3.72
C VAL A 24 -2.01 0.30 2.92
N ASP A 25 -1.80 0.46 1.62
CA ASP A 25 -1.37 -0.60 0.70
C ASP A 25 -0.18 -0.09 -0.11
N THR A 26 0.87 -0.90 -0.27
CA THR A 26 2.09 -0.51 -0.99
C THR A 26 1.99 -0.65 -2.51
N GLY A 27 0.78 -0.97 -3.00
CA GLY A 27 0.47 -1.17 -4.41
C GLY A 27 0.67 -2.58 -4.87
N ASP A 28 0.60 -2.76 -6.20
CA ASP A 28 0.80 -4.04 -6.87
C ASP A 28 -0.34 -5.04 -6.56
N SER A 29 -1.48 -4.47 -6.15
CA SER A 29 -2.69 -5.13 -5.65
C SER A 29 -3.83 -5.13 -6.68
N LEU A 30 -3.90 -4.08 -7.50
CA LEU A 30 -4.98 -3.84 -8.49
C LEU A 30 -4.79 -4.70 -9.74
N ALA A 31 -3.54 -4.98 -10.12
CA ALA A 31 -3.21 -5.86 -11.24
C ALA A 31 -2.20 -6.96 -10.89
N PHE A 32 -2.18 -7.99 -11.72
CA PHE A 32 -1.31 -9.15 -11.54
C PHE A 32 -0.01 -9.06 -12.32
N TRP A 33 0.00 -8.30 -13.41
CA TRP A 33 1.09 -8.20 -14.36
C TRP A 33 1.24 -6.76 -14.84
N PRO A 34 2.48 -6.30 -15.10
CA PRO A 34 2.72 -4.95 -15.60
C PRO A 34 2.20 -4.73 -17.03
N GLU A 35 2.02 -5.80 -17.79
CA GLU A 35 1.43 -5.79 -19.12
C GLU A 35 0.29 -6.81 -19.16
N LEU A 36 -0.88 -6.39 -19.61
CA LEU A 36 -2.08 -7.22 -19.70
C LEU A 36 -2.48 -7.41 -21.15
N ARG A 37 -2.69 -8.67 -21.57
CA ARG A 37 -3.30 -8.98 -22.87
C ARG A 37 -4.78 -8.61 -22.87
N PRO A 38 -5.42 -8.37 -24.03
CA PRO A 38 -6.84 -8.00 -24.10
C PRO A 38 -7.77 -8.95 -23.32
N LEU A 39 -7.53 -10.25 -23.40
CA LEU A 39 -8.30 -11.28 -22.68
C LEU A 39 -8.14 -11.19 -21.14
N GLN A 40 -7.04 -10.63 -20.65
CA GLN A 40 -6.76 -10.45 -19.22
C GLN A 40 -7.30 -9.13 -18.69
N MET A 41 -7.45 -8.11 -19.55
CA MET A 41 -7.84 -6.75 -19.16
C MET A 41 -9.20 -6.71 -18.46
N GLY A 42 -10.23 -7.34 -19.03
CA GLY A 42 -11.57 -7.31 -18.46
C GLY A 42 -11.65 -7.97 -17.07
N MET A 43 -10.91 -9.06 -16.85
CA MET A 43 -10.82 -9.70 -15.53
C MET A 43 -10.06 -8.82 -14.53
N ALA A 44 -8.94 -8.24 -14.96
CA ALA A 44 -8.14 -7.34 -14.13
C ALA A 44 -8.95 -6.11 -13.69
N GLN A 45 -9.68 -5.47 -14.61
CA GLN A 45 -10.56 -4.33 -14.32
C GLN A 45 -11.66 -4.68 -13.31
N ARG A 46 -12.34 -5.81 -13.48
CA ARG A 46 -13.36 -6.27 -12.52
C ARG A 46 -12.78 -6.50 -11.13
N LYS A 47 -11.62 -7.17 -11.06
CA LYS A 47 -10.93 -7.39 -9.79
C LYS A 47 -10.49 -6.07 -9.16
N ALA A 48 -9.89 -5.17 -9.92
CA ALA A 48 -9.43 -3.87 -9.44
C ALA A 48 -10.61 -3.04 -8.90
N ALA A 49 -11.73 -3.01 -9.62
CA ALA A 49 -12.95 -2.33 -9.17
C ALA A 49 -13.50 -2.92 -7.87
N ALA A 50 -13.55 -4.25 -7.75
CA ALA A 50 -14.01 -4.89 -6.52
C ALA A 50 -13.06 -4.61 -5.34
N LEU A 51 -11.75 -4.65 -5.59
CA LEU A 51 -10.77 -4.33 -4.57
C LEU A 51 -10.86 -2.87 -4.13
N ALA A 52 -11.05 -1.93 -5.07
CA ALA A 52 -11.24 -0.53 -4.79
C ALA A 52 -12.47 -0.28 -3.91
N LYS A 53 -13.60 -0.96 -4.19
CA LYS A 53 -14.78 -0.90 -3.32
C LYS A 53 -14.50 -1.37 -1.90
N VAL A 54 -13.74 -2.46 -1.74
CA VAL A 54 -13.36 -2.95 -0.40
C VAL A 54 -12.40 -1.99 0.29
N TYR A 55 -11.43 -1.42 -0.41
CA TYR A 55 -10.49 -0.43 0.14
C TYR A 55 -11.21 0.86 0.56
N HIS A 56 -12.17 1.32 -0.25
CA HIS A 56 -13.05 2.42 0.10
C HIS A 56 -13.87 2.11 1.36
N TYR A 57 -14.57 0.97 1.36
CA TYR A 57 -15.40 0.53 2.50
C TYR A 57 -14.59 0.38 3.80
N LEU A 58 -13.39 -0.17 3.71
CA LEU A 58 -12.50 -0.30 4.87
C LEU A 58 -11.83 1.01 5.28
N GLY A 59 -11.93 2.08 4.48
CA GLY A 59 -11.27 3.36 4.77
C GLY A 59 -9.75 3.28 4.70
N TYR A 60 -9.21 2.80 3.57
CA TYR A 60 -7.79 2.93 3.27
C TYR A 60 -7.44 4.40 3.05
N GLU A 61 -6.39 4.87 3.72
CA GLU A 61 -5.93 6.26 3.64
C GLU A 61 -5.05 6.52 2.43
N ALA A 62 -4.28 5.52 2.02
CA ALA A 62 -3.38 5.58 0.88
C ALA A 62 -3.21 4.19 0.24
N VAL A 63 -3.32 4.13 -1.08
CA VAL A 63 -3.10 2.91 -1.87
C VAL A 63 -2.05 3.23 -2.93
N GLY A 64 -0.83 2.70 -2.73
CA GLY A 64 0.27 2.84 -3.67
C GLY A 64 -0.10 2.33 -5.05
N ILE A 65 0.44 2.96 -6.09
CA ILE A 65 0.42 2.40 -7.43
C ILE A 65 1.71 1.58 -7.60
N GLY A 66 1.57 0.27 -7.76
CA GLY A 66 2.71 -0.60 -8.03
C GLY A 66 3.00 -0.73 -9.53
N ARG A 67 4.19 -1.23 -9.88
CA ARG A 67 4.59 -1.46 -11.28
C ARG A 67 3.61 -2.34 -12.04
N ARG A 68 2.97 -3.29 -11.37
CA ARG A 68 1.96 -4.18 -11.97
C ARG A 68 0.66 -3.43 -12.25
N ASP A 69 0.28 -2.51 -11.37
CA ASP A 69 -0.97 -1.74 -11.50
C ASP A 69 -0.97 -0.85 -12.75
N LEU A 70 0.21 -0.45 -13.23
CA LEU A 70 0.37 0.28 -14.50
C LEU A 70 -0.17 -0.49 -15.71
N GLY A 71 -0.24 -1.82 -15.62
CA GLY A 71 -0.82 -2.68 -16.65
C GLY A 71 -2.31 -2.43 -16.91
N LEU A 72 -3.04 -1.80 -15.98
CA LEU A 72 -4.43 -1.37 -16.18
C LEU A 72 -4.55 -0.16 -17.13
N GLY A 73 -3.45 0.58 -17.32
CA GLY A 73 -3.41 1.80 -18.11
C GLY A 73 -3.99 3.02 -17.40
N ALA A 74 -3.64 4.21 -17.91
CA ALA A 74 -3.92 5.48 -17.25
C ALA A 74 -5.42 5.78 -17.12
N LYS A 75 -6.24 5.38 -18.09
CA LYS A 75 -7.69 5.58 -18.07
C LYS A 75 -8.36 4.84 -16.91
N GLU A 76 -7.96 3.59 -16.66
CA GLU A 76 -8.55 2.80 -15.57
C GLU A 76 -8.02 3.25 -14.21
N LEU A 77 -6.73 3.55 -14.09
CA LEU A 77 -6.18 4.12 -12.87
C LEU A 77 -6.83 5.47 -12.50
N LYS A 78 -7.13 6.33 -13.49
CA LYS A 78 -7.92 7.56 -13.30
C LYS A 78 -9.35 7.29 -12.82
N ARG A 79 -9.94 6.19 -13.24
CA ARG A 79 -11.29 5.79 -12.80
C ARG A 79 -11.24 5.35 -11.33
N LEU A 80 -10.29 4.48 -11.00
CA LEU A 80 -10.07 3.95 -9.65
C LEU A 80 -9.65 5.03 -8.65
N SER A 81 -8.90 6.05 -9.08
CA SER A 81 -8.50 7.17 -8.20
C SER A 81 -9.66 8.02 -7.68
N ARG A 82 -10.87 7.84 -8.25
CA ARG A 82 -12.10 8.48 -7.75
C ARG A 82 -12.77 7.67 -6.63
N GLU A 83 -12.44 6.39 -6.50
CA GLU A 83 -13.00 5.48 -5.49
C GLU A 83 -12.04 5.32 -4.30
N VAL A 84 -10.73 5.28 -4.57
CA VAL A 84 -9.68 5.05 -3.56
C VAL A 84 -8.54 6.07 -3.69
N PRO A 85 -7.84 6.41 -2.59
CA PRO A 85 -6.76 7.39 -2.59
C PRO A 85 -5.48 6.79 -3.21
N LEU A 86 -5.44 6.71 -4.54
CA LEU A 86 -4.26 6.27 -5.27
C LEU A 86 -3.13 7.28 -5.12
N ILE A 87 -1.96 6.81 -4.70
CA ILE A 87 -0.79 7.63 -4.39
C ILE A 87 0.45 7.15 -5.15
N SER A 88 1.18 8.09 -5.76
CA SER A 88 2.53 7.88 -6.28
C SER A 88 3.23 9.22 -6.57
N SER A 89 4.32 9.46 -5.86
CA SER A 89 5.12 10.68 -5.92
C SER A 89 5.92 10.76 -7.22
N ASN A 90 6.45 9.63 -7.69
CA ASN A 90 7.30 9.57 -8.88
C ASN A 90 6.54 9.29 -10.20
N LEU A 91 5.26 8.92 -10.17
CA LEU A 91 4.48 8.68 -11.40
C LEU A 91 3.99 9.98 -12.04
N LYS A 92 4.23 10.15 -13.34
CA LYS A 92 3.74 11.27 -14.16
C LYS A 92 2.85 10.72 -15.27
N THR A 93 1.60 11.18 -15.30
CA THR A 93 0.62 10.82 -16.34
C THR A 93 -0.01 12.08 -16.91
N ARG A 94 -0.31 12.07 -18.21
CA ARG A 94 -0.97 13.17 -18.91
C ARG A 94 -2.47 13.19 -18.63
N ASP A 95 -3.04 12.06 -18.22
CA ASP A 95 -4.49 11.87 -18.10
C ASP A 95 -5.02 12.23 -16.71
N PHE A 96 -4.23 12.00 -15.67
CA PHE A 96 -4.55 12.35 -14.28
C PHE A 96 -3.27 12.48 -13.47
N THR A 97 -3.35 13.08 -12.29
CA THR A 97 -2.25 13.10 -11.33
C THR A 97 -2.70 12.31 -10.11
N PRO A 98 -2.05 11.18 -9.75
CA PRO A 98 -2.31 10.53 -8.47
C PRO A 98 -1.93 11.47 -7.33
N LEU A 99 -2.38 11.18 -6.10
CA LEU A 99 -1.87 11.88 -4.94
C LEU A 99 -0.34 11.78 -4.92
N LYS A 100 0.34 12.88 -4.62
CA LYS A 100 1.80 12.89 -4.50
C LYS A 100 2.24 12.53 -3.10
N GLU A 101 1.55 13.09 -2.14
CA GLU A 101 1.69 12.83 -0.72
C GLU A 101 0.34 13.09 -0.04
N LYS A 102 0.19 12.61 1.19
CA LYS A 102 -0.99 12.83 2.02
C LYS A 102 -0.57 12.92 3.49
N VAL A 103 -1.12 13.87 4.22
CA VAL A 103 -1.02 13.91 5.69
C VAL A 103 -2.33 13.37 6.28
N VAL A 104 -2.21 12.41 7.19
CA VAL A 104 -3.30 11.85 7.97
C VAL A 104 -3.07 12.21 9.43
N GLU A 105 -4.07 12.79 10.08
CA GLU A 105 -4.01 13.09 11.51
C GLU A 105 -4.78 12.04 12.30
N VAL A 106 -4.12 11.38 13.25
CA VAL A 106 -4.71 10.36 14.11
C VAL A 106 -4.16 10.51 15.52
N ALA A 107 -5.06 10.57 16.52
CA ALA A 107 -4.68 10.79 17.92
C ALA A 107 -3.75 12.01 18.15
N GLY A 108 -3.92 13.08 17.36
CA GLY A 108 -3.08 14.29 17.42
C GLY A 108 -1.68 14.14 16.81
N VAL A 109 -1.37 13.02 16.16
CA VAL A 109 -0.13 12.78 15.42
C VAL A 109 -0.39 12.93 13.92
N ARG A 110 0.46 13.69 13.24
CA ARG A 110 0.36 13.97 11.80
C ARG A 110 1.31 13.04 11.04
N ILE A 111 0.74 12.05 10.38
CA ILE A 111 1.45 11.03 9.60
C ILE A 111 1.48 11.47 8.14
N GLY A 112 2.66 11.85 7.65
CA GLY A 112 2.94 12.07 6.25
C GLY A 112 3.15 10.75 5.52
N ILE A 113 2.46 10.56 4.40
CA ILE A 113 2.50 9.33 3.59
C ILE A 113 2.82 9.73 2.16
N PHE A 114 3.81 9.08 1.57
CA PHE A 114 4.10 9.18 0.14
C PHE A 114 4.36 7.77 -0.42
N ALA A 115 4.39 7.63 -1.75
CA ALA A 115 4.54 6.31 -2.36
C ALA A 115 5.39 6.34 -3.63
N LEU A 116 6.16 5.29 -3.86
CA LEU A 116 7.06 5.18 -5.00
C LEU A 116 6.74 3.94 -5.83
N THR A 117 6.49 4.16 -7.12
CA THR A 117 6.28 3.10 -8.11
C THR A 117 7.63 2.65 -8.64
N ALA A 118 7.90 1.34 -8.69
CA ALA A 118 9.10 0.83 -9.37
C ALA A 118 9.12 1.22 -10.86
N PRO A 119 10.26 1.70 -11.40
CA PRO A 119 10.39 2.00 -12.81
C PRO A 119 10.18 0.76 -13.65
N ILE A 120 9.41 0.93 -14.73
CA ILE A 120 9.20 -0.11 -15.71
C ILE A 120 9.26 0.49 -17.11
N GLN A 121 9.99 -0.19 -17.99
CA GLN A 121 10.03 0.17 -19.39
C GLN A 121 8.69 -0.22 -20.03
N LYS A 122 8.16 0.61 -20.94
CA LYS A 122 7.04 0.30 -21.87
C LYS A 122 5.59 0.39 -21.36
N THR A 123 5.29 1.10 -20.28
CA THR A 123 3.89 1.31 -19.84
C THR A 123 3.25 2.60 -20.35
N GLY A 124 4.01 3.45 -21.06
CA GLY A 124 3.53 4.76 -21.54
C GLY A 124 3.41 5.82 -20.45
N PHE A 125 3.79 5.51 -19.21
CA PHE A 125 3.89 6.45 -18.12
C PHE A 125 5.28 7.08 -18.07
N ALA A 126 5.32 8.38 -17.82
CA ALA A 126 6.57 9.05 -17.48
C ALA A 126 6.81 8.90 -15.98
N MET A 127 8.06 8.78 -15.58
CA MET A 127 8.43 8.64 -14.18
C MET A 127 9.59 9.56 -13.85
N GLU A 128 9.51 10.17 -12.68
CA GLU A 128 10.67 10.81 -12.05
C GLU A 128 11.54 9.75 -11.40
N ASP A 129 12.82 10.07 -11.27
CA ASP A 129 13.74 9.31 -10.44
C ASP A 129 13.15 9.13 -9.02
N PRO A 130 13.09 7.89 -8.48
CA PRO A 130 12.46 7.64 -7.19
C PRO A 130 13.10 8.39 -6.03
N LEU A 131 14.43 8.48 -5.96
CA LEU A 131 15.14 9.16 -4.87
C LEU A 131 14.85 10.68 -4.91
N THR A 132 14.96 11.28 -6.09
CA THR A 132 14.59 12.69 -6.32
C THR A 132 13.15 12.98 -5.92
N ALA A 133 12.21 12.08 -6.25
CA ALA A 133 10.81 12.23 -5.87
C ALA A 133 10.60 12.05 -4.35
N ALA A 134 11.37 11.17 -3.71
CA ALA A 134 11.34 10.94 -2.28
C ALA A 134 11.79 12.18 -1.51
N GLU A 135 12.96 12.75 -1.83
CA GLU A 135 13.47 13.98 -1.20
C GLU A 135 12.44 15.12 -1.23
N LYS A 136 11.85 15.34 -2.40
CA LYS A 136 10.81 16.36 -2.61
C LYS A 136 9.57 16.09 -1.77
N SER A 137 9.16 14.83 -1.63
CA SER A 137 7.97 14.44 -0.87
C SER A 137 8.21 14.57 0.63
N VAL A 138 9.39 14.16 1.11
CA VAL A 138 9.81 14.34 2.51
C VAL A 138 9.83 15.82 2.86
N SER A 139 10.45 16.68 2.05
CA SER A 139 10.47 18.14 2.29
C SER A 139 9.05 18.68 2.43
N ARG A 140 8.18 18.41 1.46
CA ARG A 140 6.79 18.90 1.47
C ARG A 140 5.97 18.38 2.65
N LEU A 141 6.16 17.12 3.04
CA LEU A 141 5.46 16.54 4.18
C LEU A 141 5.92 17.15 5.51
N ARG A 142 7.22 17.36 5.68
CA ARG A 142 7.78 18.03 6.87
C ARG A 142 7.38 19.50 6.94
N GLU A 143 7.37 20.22 5.81
CA GLU A 143 6.82 21.58 5.72
C GLU A 143 5.33 21.65 6.08
N GLN A 144 4.57 20.60 5.75
CA GLN A 144 3.17 20.45 6.17
C GLN A 144 3.02 20.08 7.65
N GLY A 145 4.11 19.90 8.39
CA GLY A 145 4.12 19.59 9.82
C GLY A 145 3.87 18.11 10.13
N ALA A 146 4.33 17.19 9.26
CA ALA A 146 4.30 15.76 9.57
C ALA A 146 5.29 15.42 10.70
N ASP A 147 4.77 14.79 11.76
CA ASP A 147 5.56 14.26 12.88
C ASP A 147 6.31 12.99 12.46
N LEU A 148 5.70 12.20 11.58
CA LEU A 148 6.25 10.98 11.00
C LEU A 148 6.07 10.97 9.49
N VAL A 149 7.05 10.48 8.74
CA VAL A 149 6.99 10.29 7.29
C VAL A 149 7.16 8.80 6.95
N ILE A 150 6.14 8.25 6.31
CA ILE A 150 6.07 6.86 5.84
C ILE A 150 6.19 6.82 4.33
N CYS A 151 7.13 6.03 3.82
CA CYS A 151 7.23 5.67 2.41
C CYS A 151 6.49 4.35 2.14
N LEU A 152 5.52 4.36 1.23
CA LEU A 152 4.93 3.15 0.64
C LEU A 152 5.72 2.80 -0.62
N SER A 153 6.71 1.93 -0.49
CA SER A 153 7.63 1.63 -1.59
C SER A 153 7.23 0.36 -2.35
N ASN A 154 7.31 0.45 -3.68
CA ASN A 154 7.25 -0.69 -4.59
C ASN A 154 8.59 -0.93 -5.31
N LEU A 155 9.68 -0.29 -4.88
CA LEU A 155 10.99 -0.37 -5.53
C LEU A 155 11.64 -1.75 -5.39
N GLY A 156 11.30 -2.49 -4.33
CA GLY A 156 11.95 -3.74 -3.97
C GLY A 156 13.07 -3.52 -2.96
N GLU A 157 13.72 -4.60 -2.57
CA GLU A 157 14.73 -4.59 -1.50
C GLU A 157 15.82 -3.52 -1.68
N GLU A 158 16.59 -3.60 -2.77
CA GLU A 158 17.69 -2.66 -3.06
C GLU A 158 17.20 -1.20 -3.05
N GLY A 159 16.08 -0.91 -3.70
CA GLY A 159 15.56 0.46 -3.73
C GLY A 159 15.01 0.96 -2.39
N ASP A 160 14.54 0.07 -1.51
CA ASP A 160 14.15 0.42 -0.14
C ASP A 160 15.39 0.70 0.74
N GLU A 161 16.50 -0.01 0.50
CA GLU A 161 17.79 0.21 1.16
C GLU A 161 18.39 1.56 0.72
N ASP A 162 18.46 1.81 -0.59
CA ASP A 162 18.88 3.11 -1.16
C ASP A 162 18.07 4.27 -0.55
N LEU A 163 16.75 4.09 -0.38
CA LEU A 163 15.90 5.11 0.25
C LEU A 163 16.27 5.36 1.72
N ALA A 164 16.60 4.31 2.47
CA ALA A 164 16.96 4.43 3.87
C ALA A 164 18.33 5.09 4.06
N GLU A 165 19.30 4.76 3.20
CA GLU A 165 20.66 5.31 3.25
C GLU A 165 20.73 6.76 2.75
N ASP A 166 20.07 7.07 1.62
CA ASP A 166 20.26 8.35 0.94
C ASP A 166 19.23 9.42 1.32
N ILE A 167 18.02 9.04 1.74
CA ILE A 167 16.91 9.99 1.93
C ILE A 167 16.63 10.27 3.40
N ARG A 168 17.23 11.36 3.89
CA ARG A 168 16.99 11.83 5.26
C ARG A 168 15.54 12.29 5.48
N GLY A 169 15.00 11.91 6.64
CA GLY A 169 13.69 12.37 7.12
C GLY A 169 12.54 11.42 6.83
N ILE A 170 12.79 10.27 6.20
CA ILE A 170 11.91 9.09 6.23
C ILE A 170 12.08 8.41 7.58
N ASP A 171 10.99 8.04 8.24
CA ASP A 171 11.06 7.28 9.51
C ASP A 171 10.75 5.80 9.30
N LEU A 172 9.93 5.49 8.29
CA LEU A 172 9.39 4.15 8.06
C LEU A 172 9.20 3.88 6.57
N ILE A 173 9.74 2.76 6.10
CA ILE A 173 9.52 2.24 4.75
C ILE A 173 8.67 0.97 4.83
N LEU A 174 7.49 1.02 4.20
CA LEU A 174 6.66 -0.15 3.95
C LEU A 174 6.93 -0.61 2.52
N GLY A 175 7.78 -1.63 2.40
CA GLY A 175 8.33 -2.10 1.15
C GLY A 175 7.53 -3.23 0.52
N SER A 176 7.58 -3.27 -0.81
CA SER A 176 7.02 -4.33 -1.65
C SER A 176 7.80 -4.44 -2.96
N GLY A 177 7.51 -5.46 -3.75
CA GLY A 177 8.24 -5.73 -4.99
C GLY A 177 9.21 -6.92 -4.88
N PRO A 178 10.29 -6.94 -5.67
CA PRO A 178 11.37 -7.92 -5.57
C PRO A 178 12.08 -7.90 -4.21
N GLY A 179 12.75 -8.99 -3.84
CA GLY A 179 13.46 -9.13 -2.56
C GLY A 179 12.82 -10.13 -1.60
N PRO A 180 13.42 -10.39 -0.43
CA PRO A 180 12.92 -11.27 0.61
C PRO A 180 11.71 -10.63 1.32
N ARG A 181 11.11 -11.42 2.22
CA ARG A 181 10.04 -10.96 3.10
C ARG A 181 10.54 -10.93 4.51
N LEU A 182 10.21 -9.85 5.20
CA LEU A 182 10.76 -9.56 6.51
C LEU A 182 9.74 -9.97 7.58
N TYR A 183 10.10 -10.98 8.37
CA TYR A 183 9.36 -11.33 9.58
C TYR A 183 9.66 -10.36 10.73
N LYS A 184 10.87 -9.78 10.72
CA LYS A 184 11.34 -8.73 11.62
C LYS A 184 11.75 -7.51 10.81
N PRO A 185 11.57 -6.27 11.31
CA PRO A 185 11.96 -5.11 10.55
C PRO A 185 13.48 -5.10 10.42
N GLU A 186 13.93 -4.52 9.34
CA GLU A 186 15.31 -4.09 9.21
C GLU A 186 15.41 -2.62 9.64
N GLU A 187 16.56 -2.21 10.15
CA GLU A 187 16.83 -0.81 10.50
C GLU A 187 18.14 -0.40 9.83
N ILE A 188 18.07 0.62 8.99
CA ILE A 188 19.22 1.19 8.26
C ILE A 188 19.21 2.68 8.56
N ASP A 189 20.29 3.19 9.14
CA ASP A 189 20.47 4.61 9.50
C ASP A 189 19.27 5.24 10.25
N GLY A 190 18.63 4.45 11.11
CA GLY A 190 17.48 4.86 11.93
C GLY A 190 16.13 4.82 11.20
N VAL A 191 16.10 4.33 9.95
CA VAL A 191 14.88 4.10 9.16
C VAL A 191 14.46 2.64 9.28
N PHE A 192 13.22 2.40 9.70
CA PHE A 192 12.70 1.04 9.79
C PHE A 192 12.10 0.57 8.46
N ILE A 193 12.40 -0.66 8.05
CA ILE A 193 11.92 -1.25 6.80
C ILE A 193 11.09 -2.51 7.07
N PHE A 194 9.88 -2.56 6.52
CA PHE A 194 8.95 -3.68 6.66
C PHE A 194 8.46 -4.18 5.31
N ARG A 195 8.62 -5.49 5.05
CA ARG A 195 8.20 -6.13 3.78
C ARG A 195 7.28 -7.33 4.04
N PRO A 196 5.94 -7.15 4.11
CA PRO A 196 4.99 -8.22 4.41
C PRO A 196 4.80 -9.21 3.25
N HIS A 197 4.27 -10.42 3.54
CA HIS A 197 4.06 -11.45 2.50
C HIS A 197 3.13 -10.99 1.38
N PRO A 198 3.41 -11.38 0.12
CA PRO A 198 2.62 -10.94 -1.01
C PRO A 198 1.25 -11.66 -1.06
N LYS A 199 0.39 -11.19 -1.98
CA LYS A 199 -0.90 -11.82 -2.32
C LYS A 199 -1.91 -11.87 -1.17
N GLY A 200 -1.79 -10.95 -0.21
CA GLY A 200 -2.70 -10.86 0.94
C GLY A 200 -2.64 -12.09 1.85
N LYS A 201 -1.53 -12.84 1.85
CA LYS A 201 -1.31 -13.97 2.76
C LYS A 201 -1.10 -13.52 4.19
N SER A 202 -0.65 -12.29 4.38
CA SER A 202 -0.45 -11.68 5.70
C SER A 202 -0.98 -10.26 5.77
N VAL A 203 -1.21 -9.80 6.99
CA VAL A 203 -1.37 -8.38 7.33
C VAL A 203 -0.25 -8.00 8.30
N GLY A 204 0.51 -6.97 7.95
CA GLY A 204 1.46 -6.35 8.88
C GLY A 204 0.73 -5.33 9.75
N VAL A 205 0.92 -5.42 11.06
CA VAL A 205 0.44 -4.43 12.03
C VAL A 205 1.67 -3.80 12.66
N ILE A 206 1.83 -2.50 12.48
CA ILE A 206 2.89 -1.71 13.10
C ILE A 206 2.21 -0.79 14.11
N THR A 207 2.64 -0.89 15.37
CA THR A 207 2.16 -0.06 16.46
C THR A 207 3.24 0.97 16.77
N LEU A 208 2.87 2.24 16.63
CA LEU A 208 3.73 3.38 16.92
C LEU A 208 3.23 4.01 18.22
N THR A 209 4.10 4.08 19.22
CA THR A 209 3.78 4.69 20.51
C THR A 209 4.38 6.08 20.55
N PHE A 210 3.53 7.09 20.71
CA PHE A 210 3.94 8.48 20.81
C PHE A 210 3.76 9.00 22.24
N ASN A 211 4.70 9.83 22.67
CA ASN A 211 4.67 10.53 23.94
C ASN A 211 5.03 12.00 23.72
N GLN A 212 4.09 12.90 24.04
CA GLN A 212 4.23 14.35 23.80
C GLN A 212 4.67 14.69 22.36
N GLY A 213 4.09 14.00 21.36
CA GLY A 213 4.39 14.21 19.94
C GLY A 213 5.68 13.57 19.44
N ARG A 214 6.43 12.86 20.30
CA ARG A 214 7.66 12.14 19.91
C ARG A 214 7.41 10.65 19.83
N LEU A 215 7.96 10.00 18.80
CA LEU A 215 7.95 8.54 18.68
C LEU A 215 8.85 7.93 19.77
N GLU A 216 8.28 7.12 20.65
CA GLU A 216 8.98 6.48 21.78
C GLU A 216 9.27 5.01 21.50
N ALA A 217 8.35 4.32 20.83
CA ALA A 217 8.51 2.91 20.52
C ALA A 217 7.82 2.51 19.22
N ILE A 218 8.44 1.57 18.51
CA ILE A 218 7.85 0.85 17.38
C ILE A 218 7.78 -0.63 17.76
N SER A 219 6.59 -1.20 17.68
CA SER A 219 6.41 -2.64 17.71
C SER A 219 5.69 -3.09 16.44
N HIS A 220 5.84 -4.37 16.13
CA HIS A 220 5.32 -4.93 14.89
C HIS A 220 4.83 -6.36 15.08
N GLN A 221 3.93 -6.77 14.20
CA GLN A 221 3.51 -8.15 14.12
C GLN A 221 3.04 -8.47 12.72
N LEU A 222 3.51 -9.59 12.19
CA LEU A 222 3.07 -10.13 10.91
C LEU A 222 2.06 -11.26 11.15
N TYR A 223 0.82 -11.02 10.75
CA TYR A 223 -0.26 -11.98 10.91
C TYR A 223 -0.42 -12.80 9.64
N LEU A 224 -0.01 -14.07 9.65
CA LEU A 224 -0.30 -15.02 8.57
C LEU A 224 -1.78 -15.39 8.64
N LEU A 225 -2.54 -15.06 7.59
CA LEU A 225 -3.99 -15.27 7.53
C LEU A 225 -4.32 -16.73 7.18
N GLU A 226 -3.98 -17.64 8.09
CA GLU A 226 -4.29 -19.06 8.02
C GLU A 226 -5.79 -19.32 8.16
N ALA A 227 -6.33 -20.28 7.40
CA ALA A 227 -7.77 -20.46 7.27
C ALA A 227 -8.42 -21.07 8.53
N ASP A 228 -7.65 -21.83 9.29
CA ASP A 228 -8.01 -22.41 10.58
C ASP A 228 -7.98 -21.40 11.74
N LYS A 229 -7.15 -20.35 11.62
CA LYS A 229 -7.00 -19.31 12.68
C LYS A 229 -7.83 -18.06 12.44
N TYR A 230 -8.05 -17.69 11.18
CA TYR A 230 -8.72 -16.44 10.83
C TYR A 230 -9.94 -16.73 9.94
N PRO A 231 -11.16 -16.45 10.41
CA PRO A 231 -12.37 -16.67 9.62
C PRO A 231 -12.49 -15.65 8.48
N GLU A 232 -13.36 -15.94 7.52
CA GLU A 232 -13.75 -15.00 6.46
C GLU A 232 -14.93 -14.14 6.91
N ASP A 233 -14.97 -12.90 6.40
CA ASP A 233 -16.18 -12.08 6.47
C ASP A 233 -17.22 -12.66 5.50
N ALA A 234 -18.32 -13.20 6.05
CA ALA A 234 -19.31 -13.96 5.28
C ALA A 234 -19.96 -13.12 4.17
N GLU A 235 -20.32 -11.87 4.48
CA GLU A 235 -20.92 -10.95 3.50
C GLU A 235 -19.96 -10.67 2.35
N THR A 236 -18.69 -10.38 2.66
CA THR A 236 -17.65 -10.17 1.64
C THR A 236 -17.42 -11.42 0.80
N ALA A 237 -17.41 -12.61 1.41
CA ALA A 237 -17.21 -13.87 0.69
C ALA A 237 -18.34 -14.16 -0.30
N ILE A 238 -19.59 -13.96 0.13
CA ILE A 238 -20.78 -14.07 -0.74
C ILE A 238 -20.70 -13.07 -1.88
N TRP A 239 -20.45 -11.79 -1.56
CA TRP A 239 -20.35 -10.74 -2.56
C TRP A 239 -19.26 -11.04 -3.60
N LEU A 240 -18.07 -11.51 -3.19
CA LEU A 240 -17.00 -11.87 -4.12
C LEU A 240 -17.38 -13.03 -5.05
N LYS A 241 -18.17 -14.00 -4.57
CA LYS A 241 -18.70 -15.10 -5.38
C LYS A 241 -19.68 -14.57 -6.42
N GLU A 242 -20.57 -13.65 -6.05
CA GLU A 242 -21.52 -13.00 -6.96
C GLU A 242 -20.81 -12.18 -8.04
N GLN A 243 -19.67 -11.56 -7.73
CA GLN A 243 -18.84 -10.85 -8.71
C GLN A 243 -18.03 -11.79 -9.63
N GLY A 244 -18.08 -13.11 -9.41
CA GLY A 244 -17.28 -14.09 -10.16
C GLY A 244 -15.77 -13.97 -9.91
N LEU A 245 -15.37 -13.50 -8.72
CA LEU A 245 -13.98 -13.23 -8.34
C LEU A 245 -13.35 -14.34 -7.49
N LEU A 246 -14.15 -15.30 -7.03
CA LEU A 246 -13.68 -16.55 -6.45
C LEU A 246 -13.76 -17.65 -7.53
N PRO A 247 -12.78 -18.58 -7.58
CA PRO A 247 -12.92 -19.76 -8.43
C PRO A 247 -14.21 -20.50 -8.07
N GLN A 248 -14.97 -20.91 -9.09
CA GLN A 248 -16.17 -21.70 -8.88
C GLN A 248 -15.78 -23.14 -8.51
N GLY A 249 -16.16 -23.58 -7.31
CA GLY A 249 -15.91 -24.94 -6.82
C GLY A 249 -14.73 -25.01 -5.86
N TYR A 250 -15.03 -25.31 -4.60
CA TYR A 250 -14.14 -26.05 -3.71
C TYR A 250 -14.51 -27.53 -3.81
#